data_AF-A0A1B6K8C3-F1
#
_entry.id   AF-A0A1B6K8C3-F1
#
_cell.length_a   1.000
_cell.length_b   1.000
_cell.length_c   1.000
_cell.angle_alpha   90.00
_cell.angle_beta   90.00
_cell.angle_gamma   90.00
#
_symmetry.space_group_name_H-M   'P 1'
#
loop_
_entity.id
_entity.type
_entity.pdbx_description
1 polymer ?
#
loop_
_entity_poly.entity_id
_entity_poly.type
_entity_poly.pdbx_seq_one_letter_code
_entity_poly.pdbx_strand_id
1 'polypeptide(L)'
;MNTLKCVLPLCVVEMPDPPEIQLNVIAAVDKNMGIGKHNVLPWNIPSEFEYFHRMTAHPRPGANGEERRNVVIIGRKTWETMDQLTSKPFPNALNIVLSRD
;
A
#
# COMPACT_ATOMS: atom_id res chain seq x y z
N MET A 1 9.42 -62.21 8.49
CA MET A 1 9.48 -61.12 7.47
C MET A 1 8.05 -60.66 7.25
N ASN A 2 7.86 -59.34 7.11
CA ASN A 2 6.61 -58.59 6.85
C ASN A 2 6.24 -57.70 8.03
N THR A 3 5.96 -56.41 7.93
CA THR A 3 6.22 -55.36 6.93
C THR A 3 5.96 -54.08 7.74
N LEU A 4 6.98 -53.29 8.08
CA LEU A 4 6.76 -51.95 8.63
C LEU A 4 6.65 -50.97 7.46
N LYS A 5 5.42 -50.68 7.03
CA LYS A 5 5.14 -49.51 6.19
C LYS A 5 4.82 -48.35 7.11
N CYS A 6 5.79 -47.46 7.30
CA CYS A 6 5.54 -46.12 7.78
C CYS A 6 4.83 -45.36 6.65
N VAL A 7 3.55 -45.02 6.83
CA VAL A 7 2.84 -44.11 5.92
C VAL A 7 2.56 -42.85 6.74
N LEU A 8 3.44 -41.86 6.63
CA LEU A 8 3.13 -40.52 7.11
C LEU A 8 2.00 -39.97 6.23
N PRO A 9 0.82 -39.61 6.78
CA PRO A 9 -0.10 -38.81 6.00
C PRO A 9 0.56 -37.44 5.81
N LEU A 10 0.67 -37.00 4.55
CA LEU A 10 0.93 -35.60 4.24
C LEU A 10 -0.03 -34.77 5.09
N CYS A 11 0.53 -33.98 6.01
CA CYS A 11 -0.20 -32.92 6.68
C CYS A 11 -0.48 -31.86 5.61
N VAL A 12 -1.56 -32.04 4.85
CA VAL A 12 -2.14 -30.97 4.04
C VAL A 12 -2.78 -30.03 5.05
N VAL A 13 -1.99 -29.09 5.56
CA VAL A 13 -2.53 -27.94 6.26
C VAL A 13 -3.26 -27.16 5.18
N GLU A 14 -4.58 -27.26 5.14
CA GLU A 14 -5.40 -26.32 4.38
C GLU A 14 -5.05 -24.93 4.89
N MET A 15 -4.24 -24.20 4.11
CA MET A 15 -3.99 -22.81 4.40
C MET A 15 -5.31 -22.08 4.14
N PRO A 16 -5.87 -21.37 5.13
CA PRO A 16 -7.07 -20.59 4.89
C PRO A 16 -6.81 -19.65 3.72
N ASP A 17 -7.81 -19.48 2.85
CA ASP A 17 -7.72 -18.55 1.72
C ASP A 17 -7.21 -17.20 2.24
N PRO A 18 -6.25 -16.57 1.53
CA PRO A 18 -5.66 -15.33 2.00
C PRO A 18 -6.78 -14.31 2.25
N PRO A 19 -6.71 -13.56 3.36
CA PRO A 19 -7.75 -12.60 3.67
C PRO A 19 -7.90 -11.61 2.51
N GLU A 20 -9.14 -11.35 2.11
CA GLU A 20 -9.44 -10.40 1.04
C GLU A 20 -8.99 -9.00 1.47
N ILE A 21 -7.87 -8.52 0.93
CA ILE A 21 -7.34 -7.19 1.23
C ILE A 21 -8.09 -6.17 0.37
N GLN A 22 -8.90 -5.33 1.01
CA GLN A 22 -9.52 -4.20 0.35
C GLN A 22 -8.53 -3.05 0.19
N LEU A 23 -8.31 -2.62 -1.06
CA LEU A 23 -7.43 -1.50 -1.39
C LEU A 23 -8.27 -0.30 -1.86
N ASN A 24 -7.92 0.89 -1.37
CA ASN A 24 -8.48 2.15 -1.84
C ASN A 24 -7.44 2.87 -2.69
N VAL A 25 -7.88 3.49 -3.79
CA VAL A 25 -7.03 4.26 -4.70
C VAL A 25 -7.30 5.75 -4.53
N ILE A 26 -6.24 6.54 -4.43
CA ILE A 26 -6.29 8.01 -4.42
C ILE A 26 -5.43 8.50 -5.58
N ALA A 27 -6.02 9.27 -6.50
CA ALA A 27 -5.34 9.84 -7.66
C ALA A 27 -5.90 11.23 -8.00
N ALA A 28 -5.01 12.15 -8.36
CA ALA A 28 -5.38 13.42 -9.00
C ALA A 28 -5.21 13.27 -10.52
N VAL A 29 -6.22 13.72 -11.27
CA VAL A 29 -6.26 13.59 -12.74
C VAL A 29 -6.60 14.93 -13.38
N ASP A 30 -6.05 15.18 -14.57
CA ASP A 30 -6.51 16.28 -15.43
C ASP A 30 -7.80 15.91 -16.19
N LYS A 31 -8.31 16.85 -17.00
CA LYS A 31 -9.53 16.67 -17.81
C LYS A 31 -9.42 15.54 -18.85
N ASN A 32 -8.20 15.11 -19.16
CA ASN A 32 -7.89 14.05 -20.12
C ASN A 32 -7.38 12.77 -19.43
N MET A 33 -7.63 12.62 -18.11
CA MET A 33 -7.19 11.46 -17.30
C MET A 33 -5.66 11.33 -17.15
N GLY A 34 -4.90 12.38 -17.43
CA GLY A 34 -3.46 12.44 -17.17
C GLY A 34 -3.18 12.58 -15.67
N ILE A 35 -2.20 11.83 -15.16
CA ILE A 35 -1.78 11.84 -13.74
C ILE A 35 -0.39 12.43 -13.50
N GLY A 36 0.39 12.63 -14.56
CA GLY A 36 1.80 12.98 -14.48
C GLY A 36 2.45 13.08 -15.85
N LYS A 37 3.55 13.84 -15.96
CA LYS A 37 4.34 13.94 -17.20
C LYS A 37 5.82 13.96 -16.83
N HIS A 38 6.65 13.17 -17.54
CA HIS A 38 8.10 13.09 -17.28
C HIS A 38 8.46 12.81 -15.79
N ASN A 39 7.71 11.92 -15.14
CA ASN A 39 7.84 11.59 -13.71
C ASN A 39 7.62 12.77 -12.75
N VAL A 40 6.99 13.86 -13.19
CA VAL A 40 6.60 14.95 -12.29
C VAL A 40 5.09 15.17 -12.34
N LEU A 41 4.54 15.68 -11.24
CA LEU A 41 3.18 16.22 -11.22
C LEU A 41 3.20 17.56 -11.97
N PRO A 42 2.38 17.75 -13.03
CA PRO A 42 2.41 18.96 -13.83
C PRO A 42 1.67 20.13 -13.16
N TRP A 43 1.09 19.92 -11.98
CA TRP A 43 0.38 20.91 -11.18
C TRP A 43 0.96 21.02 -9.78
N ASN A 44 0.88 22.20 -9.20
CA ASN A 44 1.18 22.47 -7.79
C ASN A 44 -0.12 22.92 -7.11
N ILE A 45 -0.81 21.99 -6.46
CA ILE A 45 -2.09 22.22 -5.78
C ILE A 45 -1.92 21.78 -4.32
N PRO A 46 -1.45 22.67 -3.43
CA PRO A 46 -1.13 22.32 -2.04
C PRO A 46 -2.31 21.71 -1.28
N SER A 47 -3.53 22.21 -1.52
CA SER A 47 -4.75 21.71 -0.87
C SER A 47 -5.05 20.24 -1.19
N GLU A 48 -4.77 19.80 -2.42
CA GLU A 48 -4.93 18.39 -2.83
C GLU A 48 -3.87 17.51 -2.17
N PHE A 49 -2.64 18.02 -2.05
CA PHE A 49 -1.58 17.30 -1.36
C PHE A 49 -1.86 17.17 0.16
N GLU A 50 -2.38 18.22 0.79
CA GLU A 50 -2.85 18.18 2.17
C GLU A 50 -4.00 17.18 2.37
N TYR A 51 -4.94 17.13 1.41
CA TYR A 51 -5.99 16.12 1.42
C TYR A 51 -5.41 14.71 1.38
N PHE A 52 -4.50 14.43 0.43
CA PHE A 52 -3.80 13.16 0.34
C PHE A 52 -3.11 12.81 1.66
N HIS A 53 -2.29 13.72 2.20
CA HIS A 53 -1.57 13.50 3.45
C HIS A 53 -2.50 13.20 4.63
N ARG A 54 -3.61 13.94 4.75
CA ARG A 54 -4.61 13.70 5.79
C ARG A 54 -5.22 12.30 5.66
N MET A 55 -5.60 11.90 4.46
CA MET A 55 -6.22 10.60 4.18
C MET A 55 -5.25 9.43 4.44
N THR A 56 -3.96 9.61 4.14
CA THR A 56 -2.96 8.56 4.34
C THR A 56 -2.41 8.50 5.76
N ALA A 57 -2.30 9.63 6.47
CA ALA A 57 -1.72 9.67 7.82
C ALA A 57 -2.72 9.37 8.95
N HIS A 58 -4.03 9.50 8.71
CA HIS A 58 -5.06 9.32 9.74
C HIS A 58 -5.89 8.06 9.47
N PRO A 59 -5.56 6.92 10.10
CA PRO A 59 -6.33 5.70 9.98
C PRO A 59 -7.71 5.87 10.62
N ARG A 60 -8.70 5.21 10.04
CA ARG A 60 -10.03 5.12 10.66
C ARG A 60 -9.93 4.28 11.94
N PRO A 61 -10.64 4.65 13.02
CA PRO A 61 -10.71 3.84 14.23
C PRO A 61 -11.15 2.41 13.91
N GLY A 62 -10.51 1.42 14.53
CA GLY A 62 -10.96 0.04 14.41
C GLY A 62 -12.28 -0.21 15.14
N ALA A 63 -12.92 -1.33 14.81
CA ALA A 63 -14.05 -1.81 15.60
C ALA A 63 -13.58 -2.00 17.04
N ASN A 64 -14.26 -1.39 18.00
CA ASN A 64 -13.92 -1.46 19.43
C ASN A 64 -12.63 -0.71 19.86
N GLY A 65 -12.20 0.30 19.09
CA GLY A 65 -11.10 1.18 19.50
C GLY A 65 -9.71 0.61 19.26
N GLU A 66 -9.58 -0.41 18.39
CA GLU A 66 -8.28 -0.92 17.96
C GLU A 66 -7.47 0.20 17.29
N GLU A 67 -6.21 0.33 17.69
CA GLU A 67 -5.25 1.14 16.95
C GLU A 67 -4.99 0.51 15.59
N ARG A 68 -5.18 1.30 14.55
CA ARG A 68 -4.90 0.90 13.16
C ARG A 68 -3.86 1.84 12.59
N ARG A 69 -3.15 1.37 11.58
CA ARG A 69 -2.22 2.17 10.79
C ARG A 69 -2.57 2.02 9.32
N ASN A 70 -2.52 3.12 8.57
CA ASN A 70 -2.68 3.06 7.13
C ASN A 70 -1.41 2.53 6.45
N VAL A 71 -1.61 1.92 5.28
CA VAL A 71 -0.54 1.49 4.39
C VAL A 71 -0.61 2.32 3.12
N VAL A 72 0.51 2.92 2.73
CA VAL A 72 0.67 3.67 1.49
C VAL A 72 1.52 2.83 0.55
N ILE A 73 0.91 2.39 -0.54
CA ILE A 73 1.58 1.60 -1.58
C ILE A 73 1.81 2.50 -2.79
N ILE A 74 3.06 2.63 -3.22
CA ILE A 74 3.47 3.51 -4.31
C ILE A 74 4.57 2.88 -5.15
N GLY A 75 4.72 3.31 -6.40
CA GLY A 75 5.82 2.88 -7.26
C GLY A 75 7.13 3.60 -6.95
N ARG A 76 8.27 2.94 -7.20
CA ARG A 76 9.63 3.52 -7.04
C ARG A 76 9.78 4.91 -7.66
N LYS A 77 9.32 5.12 -8.90
CA LYS A 77 9.45 6.41 -9.59
C LYS A 77 8.67 7.53 -8.88
N THR A 78 7.47 7.24 -8.39
CA THR A 78 6.68 8.19 -7.58
C THR A 78 7.41 8.53 -6.29
N TRP A 79 7.92 7.50 -5.60
CA TRP A 79 8.71 7.66 -4.39
C TRP A 79 9.91 8.57 -4.59
N GLU A 80 10.72 8.38 -5.63
CA GLU A 80 11.89 9.21 -5.91
C GLU A 80 11.53 10.68 -6.12
N THR A 81 10.46 10.95 -6.86
CA THR A 81 10.06 12.33 -7.20
C THR A 81 9.39 13.07 -6.03
N MET A 82 8.91 12.34 -5.02
CA MET A 82 8.22 12.90 -3.85
C MET A 82 9.12 13.74 -2.93
N ASP A 83 10.46 13.63 -2.99
CA ASP A 83 11.36 14.51 -2.20
C ASP A 83 11.12 16.00 -2.49
N GLN A 84 10.57 16.31 -3.67
CA GLN A 84 10.24 17.68 -4.07
C GLN A 84 8.95 18.20 -3.40
N LEU A 85 8.12 17.30 -2.85
CA LEU A 85 6.77 17.59 -2.36
C LEU A 85 6.64 17.41 -0.86
N THR A 86 7.37 16.45 -0.27
CA THR A 86 7.27 16.14 1.15
C THR A 86 8.50 15.43 1.69
N SER A 87 8.58 15.33 3.01
CA SER A 87 9.52 14.42 3.65
C SER A 87 9.08 12.97 3.46
N LYS A 88 10.06 12.13 3.15
CA LYS A 88 9.91 10.67 3.13
C LYS A 88 10.62 10.05 4.33
N PRO A 89 10.09 8.97 4.92
CA PRO A 89 8.80 8.32 4.62
C PRO A 89 7.61 9.15 5.09
N PHE A 90 6.42 8.90 4.52
CA PHE A 90 5.20 9.56 5.02
C PHE A 90 5.01 9.23 6.51
N PRO A 91 4.89 10.23 7.39
CA PRO A 91 4.70 10.00 8.81
C PRO A 91 3.36 9.30 9.05
N ASN A 92 3.29 8.50 10.12
CA ASN A 92 2.07 7.80 10.57
C ASN A 92 1.48 6.77 9.58
N ALA A 93 2.16 6.45 8.48
CA ALA A 93 1.75 5.41 7.53
C ALA A 93 2.89 4.41 7.27
N LEU A 94 2.56 3.14 7.02
CA LEU A 94 3.53 2.16 6.54
C LEU A 94 3.73 2.41 5.04
N ASN A 95 4.96 2.70 4.62
CA ASN A 95 5.27 3.02 3.22
C ASN A 95 5.80 1.76 2.53
N ILE A 96 5.06 1.25 1.54
CA ILE A 96 5.46 0.12 0.70
C ILE A 96 5.81 0.66 -0.68
N VAL A 97 7.07 0.54 -1.06
CA VAL A 97 7.56 0.97 -2.37
C VAL A 97 7.72 -0.24 -3.28
N LEU A 98 6.98 -0.25 -4.38
CA LEU A 98 7.06 -1.30 -5.39
C LEU A 98 8.21 -1.02 -6.36
N SER A 99 9.13 -1.98 -6.46
CA SER A 99 10.23 -1.98 -7.43
C SER A 99 10.40 -3.38 -8.02
N ARG A 100 10.92 -3.45 -9.26
CA ARG A 100 11.32 -4.70 -9.94
C ARG A 100 12.85 -4.79 -10.13
N ASP A 101 13.55 -3.68 -9.90
CA ASP A 101 15.00 -3.59 -10.03
C ASP A 101 15.72 -4.62 -9.14
#